data_AF-A0A0G0KB49-F1
#
_entry.id   AF-A0A0G0KB49-F1
#
_cell.length_a   1.000
_cell.length_b   1.000
_cell.length_c   1.000
_cell.angle_alpha   90.00
_cell.angle_beta   90.00
_cell.angle_gamma   90.00
#
_symmetry.space_group_name_H-M   'P 1'
#
loop_
_entity.id
_entity.type
_entity.pdbx_description
1 polymer ?
#
loop_
_entity_poly.entity_id
_entity_poly.type
_entity_poly.pdbx_seq_one_letter_code
_entity_poly.pdbx_strand_id
1 'polypeptide(L)'
;MKRRDIVIGSAVLLLLVGVVYYRQSRKPQETKVPETLSVENQLEDKFKVEIPEDVDKAELKDVSGGNGSAIATRKYEEDKFTSTILADLPEAEAGKFYQAWLVKGKESEEGYEALSLGKLVIAKGGWILEFQGNKDLSDHSQVLVSLEEKSDTTPEKKILEGNF
;
A
#
# COMPACT_ATOMS: atom_id res chain seq x y z
N MET A 1 -36.74 -39.68 41.49
CA MET A 1 -36.54 -38.28 41.04
C MET A 1 -37.91 -37.66 40.84
N LYS A 2 -38.19 -36.51 41.47
CA LYS A 2 -39.51 -35.90 41.37
C LYS A 2 -39.61 -35.24 40.00
N ARG A 3 -40.74 -35.40 39.29
CA ARG A 3 -40.95 -34.86 37.94
C ARG A 3 -40.61 -33.36 37.82
N ARG A 4 -40.72 -32.62 38.94
CA ARG A 4 -40.34 -31.21 39.07
C ARG A 4 -38.85 -30.95 38.89
N ASP A 5 -37.98 -31.83 39.38
CA ASP A 5 -36.52 -31.65 39.31
C ASP A 5 -36.01 -31.83 37.87
N ILE A 6 -36.66 -32.70 37.09
CA ILE A 6 -36.35 -32.94 35.67
C ILE A 6 -36.78 -31.74 34.82
N VAL A 7 -37.95 -31.16 35.09
CA VAL A 7 -38.45 -29.99 34.35
C VAL A 7 -37.59 -28.76 34.62
N ILE A 8 -37.15 -28.55 35.87
CA ILE A 8 -36.27 -27.44 36.25
C ILE A 8 -34.89 -27.63 35.60
N GLY A 9 -34.33 -28.85 35.60
CA GLY A 9 -33.07 -29.15 34.94
C GLY A 9 -33.09 -28.85 33.43
N SER A 10 -34.16 -29.28 32.73
CA SER A 10 -34.30 -29.02 31.29
C SER A 10 -34.49 -27.53 30.96
N ALA A 11 -35.20 -26.77 31.79
CA ALA A 11 -35.39 -25.34 31.59
C ALA A 11 -34.08 -24.55 31.71
N VAL A 12 -33.25 -24.90 32.69
CA VAL A 12 -31.92 -24.28 32.88
C VAL A 12 -30.99 -24.64 31.73
N LEU A 13 -31.05 -25.87 31.24
CA LEU A 13 -30.22 -26.32 30.11
C LEU A 13 -30.59 -25.59 28.81
N LEU A 14 -31.88 -25.40 28.54
CA LEU A 14 -32.33 -24.64 27.36
C LEU A 14 -31.94 -23.16 27.44
N LEU A 15 -31.98 -22.56 28.63
CA LEU A 15 -31.50 -21.18 28.82
C LEU A 15 -30.00 -21.06 28.57
N LEU A 16 -29.20 -22.02 29.06
CA LEU A 16 -27.76 -22.03 28.81
C LEU A 16 -27.42 -22.20 27.32
N VAL A 17 -28.11 -23.10 26.62
CA VAL A 17 -27.93 -23.29 25.17
C VAL A 17 -28.33 -22.01 24.41
N GLY A 18 -29.43 -21.36 24.79
CA GLY A 18 -29.87 -20.10 24.19
C GLY A 18 -28.84 -18.97 24.37
N VAL A 19 -28.24 -18.84 25.55
CA VAL A 19 -27.22 -17.82 25.83
C VAL A 19 -25.93 -18.07 25.05
N VAL A 20 -25.49 -19.33 24.94
CA VAL A 20 -24.31 -19.71 24.15
C VAL A 20 -24.54 -19.41 22.68
N TYR A 21 -25.70 -19.80 22.13
CA TYR A 21 -26.06 -19.55 20.73
C TYR A 21 -26.14 -18.05 20.41
N TYR A 22 -26.69 -17.26 21.34
CA TYR A 22 -26.78 -15.81 21.18
C TYR A 22 -25.41 -15.11 21.23
N ARG A 23 -24.48 -15.57 22.06
CA ARG A 23 -23.09 -15.04 22.07
C ARG A 23 -22.33 -15.41 20.80
N GLN A 24 -22.51 -16.62 20.29
CA GLN A 24 -21.79 -17.08 19.09
C GLN A 24 -22.28 -16.40 17.81
N SER A 25 -23.54 -15.97 17.79
CA SER A 25 -24.13 -15.24 16.64
C SER A 25 -23.68 -13.77 16.54
N ARG A 26 -23.02 -13.23 17.57
CA ARG A 26 -22.33 -11.93 17.49
C ARG A 26 -20.94 -12.14 16.90
N LYS A 27 -20.87 -12.53 15.63
CA LYS A 27 -19.65 -12.30 14.86
C LYS A 27 -19.41 -10.78 14.88
N PRO A 28 -18.20 -10.29 15.22
CA PRO A 28 -17.88 -8.88 15.01
C PRO A 28 -18.23 -8.55 13.57
N GLN A 29 -19.15 -7.59 13.36
CA GLN A 29 -19.32 -7.00 12.06
C GLN A 29 -17.95 -6.41 11.70
N GLU A 30 -17.30 -7.01 10.70
CA GLU A 30 -16.16 -6.38 10.03
C GLU A 30 -16.60 -4.97 9.69
N THR A 31 -15.89 -4.02 10.27
CA THR A 31 -16.15 -2.61 10.08
C THR A 31 -15.80 -2.33 8.63
N LYS A 32 -16.78 -2.31 7.72
CA LYS A 32 -16.60 -1.76 6.38
C LYS A 32 -16.19 -0.31 6.58
N VAL A 33 -14.90 -0.05 6.39
CA VAL A 33 -14.31 1.29 6.42
C VAL A 33 -15.10 2.14 5.41
N PRO A 34 -15.50 3.37 5.76
CA PRO A 34 -16.31 4.19 4.86
C PRO A 34 -15.62 4.36 3.50
N GLU A 35 -16.40 4.30 2.41
CA GLU A 35 -15.96 4.62 1.04
C GLU A 35 -15.60 6.11 0.90
N THR A 36 -14.54 6.55 1.58
CA THR A 36 -13.71 7.60 1.01
C THR A 36 -12.93 6.93 -0.11
N LEU A 37 -13.10 7.36 -1.37
CA LEU A 37 -12.37 6.85 -2.53
C LEU A 37 -10.90 6.57 -2.14
N SER A 38 -10.49 5.29 -2.17
CA SER A 38 -9.10 4.91 -1.89
C SER A 38 -8.17 5.58 -2.89
N VAL A 39 -6.91 5.82 -2.48
CA VAL A 39 -5.88 6.40 -3.37
C VAL A 39 -5.73 5.54 -4.63
N GLU A 40 -5.80 4.23 -4.46
CA GLU A 40 -5.88 3.25 -5.54
C GLU A 40 -7.00 3.55 -6.54
N ASN A 41 -8.27 3.60 -6.10
CA ASN A 41 -9.40 3.85 -7.00
C ASN A 41 -9.25 5.20 -7.76
N GLN A 42 -8.75 6.24 -7.09
CA GLN A 42 -8.51 7.53 -7.71
C GLN A 42 -7.46 7.45 -8.82
N LEU A 43 -6.38 6.69 -8.59
CA LEU A 43 -5.31 6.50 -9.55
C LEU A 43 -5.76 5.59 -10.71
N GLU A 44 -6.45 4.49 -10.44
CA GLU A 44 -7.04 3.62 -11.48
C GLU A 44 -7.97 4.41 -12.41
N ASP A 45 -8.84 5.24 -11.84
CA ASP A 45 -9.74 6.10 -12.60
C ASP A 45 -8.98 7.17 -13.41
N LYS A 46 -7.93 7.75 -12.86
CA LYS A 46 -7.11 8.76 -13.54
C LYS A 46 -6.33 8.17 -14.70
N PHE A 47 -5.66 7.05 -14.46
CA PHE A 47 -4.79 6.39 -15.43
C PHE A 47 -5.55 5.44 -16.36
N LYS A 48 -6.83 5.17 -16.11
CA LYS A 48 -7.64 4.18 -16.86
C LYS A 48 -6.90 2.85 -16.95
N VAL A 49 -6.43 2.36 -15.79
CA VAL A 49 -5.68 1.12 -15.61
C VAL A 49 -6.27 0.39 -14.41
N GLU A 50 -6.36 -0.94 -14.51
CA GLU A 50 -6.65 -1.80 -13.37
C GLU A 50 -5.33 -2.28 -12.79
N ILE A 51 -5.13 -2.07 -11.49
CA ILE A 51 -3.95 -2.53 -10.78
C ILE A 51 -4.18 -4.01 -10.41
N PRO A 52 -3.26 -4.92 -10.77
CA PRO A 52 -3.43 -6.33 -10.45
C PRO A 52 -3.53 -6.58 -8.94
N GLU A 53 -4.32 -7.57 -8.53
CA GLU A 53 -4.46 -7.96 -7.12
C GLU A 53 -3.31 -8.85 -6.62
N ASP A 54 -2.54 -9.45 -7.53
CA ASP A 54 -1.47 -10.41 -7.25
C ASP A 54 -0.07 -9.75 -7.15
N VAL A 55 -0.03 -8.46 -6.81
CA VAL A 55 1.20 -7.67 -6.63
C VAL A 55 1.25 -7.06 -5.24
N ASP A 56 2.46 -6.86 -4.72
CA ASP A 56 2.65 -6.04 -3.52
C ASP A 56 2.35 -4.58 -3.89
N LYS A 57 1.54 -3.91 -3.06
CA LYS A 57 1.12 -2.51 -3.26
C LYS A 57 1.60 -1.65 -2.11
N ALA A 58 2.08 -0.45 -2.41
CA ALA A 58 2.41 0.58 -1.44
C ALA A 58 1.70 1.88 -1.81
N GLU A 59 0.91 2.42 -0.89
CA GLU A 59 0.40 3.79 -1.01
C GLU A 59 1.47 4.78 -0.58
N LEU A 60 1.76 5.75 -1.43
CA LEU A 60 2.73 6.81 -1.19
C LEU A 60 2.00 8.11 -0.89
N LYS A 61 2.40 8.77 0.20
CA LYS A 61 1.81 10.02 0.69
C LYS A 61 2.82 11.15 0.63
N ASP A 62 2.31 12.36 0.43
CA ASP A 62 3.13 13.57 0.45
C ASP A 62 3.78 13.80 1.82
N VAL A 63 5.10 13.99 1.81
CA VAL A 63 5.91 14.35 2.97
C VAL A 63 6.53 15.75 2.84
N SER A 64 6.31 16.42 1.72
CA SER A 64 6.82 17.75 1.40
C SER A 64 5.89 18.90 1.86
N GLY A 65 4.67 18.56 2.30
CA GLY A 65 3.61 19.52 2.64
C GLY A 65 2.71 19.89 1.46
N GLY A 66 2.82 19.18 0.33
CA GLY A 66 1.96 19.28 -0.84
C GLY A 66 0.72 18.39 -0.73
N ASN A 67 0.14 18.09 -1.89
CA ASN A 67 -1.07 17.27 -2.04
C ASN A 67 -0.86 16.08 -2.99
N GLY A 68 0.39 15.66 -3.18
CA GLY A 68 0.73 14.55 -4.05
C GLY A 68 0.30 13.19 -3.47
N SER A 69 0.00 12.25 -4.36
CA SER A 69 -0.25 10.85 -3.99
C SER A 69 0.30 9.92 -5.06
N ALA A 70 0.65 8.70 -4.68
CA ALA A 70 1.00 7.67 -5.64
C ALA A 70 0.67 6.28 -5.12
N ILE A 71 0.64 5.33 -6.04
CA ILE A 71 0.65 3.91 -5.73
C ILE A 71 1.84 3.28 -6.45
N ALA A 72 2.64 2.55 -5.69
CA ALA A 72 3.72 1.74 -6.21
C ALA A 72 3.31 0.27 -6.13
N THR A 73 3.57 -0.47 -7.18
CA THR A 73 3.41 -1.93 -7.21
C THR A 73 4.75 -2.58 -7.46
N ARG A 74 4.91 -3.79 -6.94
CA ARG A 74 6.05 -4.64 -7.28
C ARG A 74 5.67 -6.11 -7.34
N LYS A 75 6.43 -6.86 -8.14
CA LYS A 75 6.33 -8.31 -8.24
C LYS A 75 7.69 -8.88 -8.61
N TYR A 76 8.06 -10.00 -8.00
CA TYR A 76 9.22 -10.80 -8.40
C TYR A 76 8.74 -12.20 -8.78
N GLU A 77 8.83 -12.54 -10.06
CA GLU A 77 8.42 -13.84 -10.60
C GLU A 77 9.35 -14.21 -11.77
N GLU A 78 9.63 -15.50 -11.95
CA GLU A 78 10.49 -16.00 -13.06
C GLU A 78 11.83 -15.25 -13.21
N ASP A 79 12.53 -15.01 -12.08
CA ASP A 79 13.79 -14.24 -12.02
C ASP A 79 13.70 -12.80 -12.54
N LYS A 80 12.48 -12.24 -12.60
CA LYS A 80 12.21 -10.89 -13.08
C LYS A 80 11.50 -10.07 -12.01
N PHE A 81 12.13 -8.98 -11.62
CA PHE A 81 11.53 -7.95 -10.78
C PHE A 81 10.86 -6.90 -11.66
N THR A 82 9.58 -6.63 -11.41
CA THR A 82 8.83 -5.56 -12.05
C THR A 82 8.31 -4.62 -10.98
N SER A 83 8.45 -3.31 -11.19
CA SER A 83 7.80 -2.31 -10.34
C SER A 83 7.20 -1.21 -11.18
N THR A 84 5.98 -0.82 -10.84
CA THR A 84 5.26 0.27 -11.51
C THR A 84 4.87 1.30 -10.48
N ILE A 85 5.03 2.58 -10.81
CA ILE A 85 4.57 3.68 -9.96
C ILE A 85 3.63 4.54 -10.77
N LEU A 86 2.43 4.76 -10.24
CA LEU A 86 1.44 5.69 -10.77
C LEU A 86 1.27 6.81 -9.75
N ALA A 87 1.63 8.03 -10.14
CA ALA A 87 1.69 9.17 -9.25
C ALA A 87 0.84 10.34 -9.77
N ASP A 88 0.05 10.91 -8.88
CA ASP A 88 -0.58 12.21 -9.04
C ASP A 88 0.28 13.27 -8.34
N LEU A 89 1.08 13.99 -9.14
CA LEU A 89 1.99 15.01 -8.68
C LEU A 89 1.83 16.28 -9.52
N PRO A 90 2.04 17.46 -8.93
CA PRO A 90 2.08 18.71 -9.68
C PRO A 90 3.23 18.70 -10.70
N GLU A 91 3.17 19.60 -11.67
CA GLU A 91 4.25 19.76 -12.64
C GLU A 91 5.58 20.04 -11.92
N ALA A 92 6.67 19.41 -12.38
CA ALA A 92 7.99 19.63 -11.81
C ALA A 92 8.46 21.06 -12.10
N GLU A 93 9.17 21.66 -11.15
CA GLU A 93 9.79 22.97 -11.35
C GLU A 93 10.75 22.95 -12.55
N ALA A 94 10.91 24.09 -13.24
CA ALA A 94 11.73 24.17 -14.45
C ALA A 94 13.17 23.66 -14.19
N GLY A 95 13.60 22.69 -14.99
CA GLY A 95 14.92 22.06 -14.86
C GLY A 95 14.98 20.90 -13.86
N LYS A 96 13.87 20.57 -13.18
CA LYS A 96 13.77 19.44 -12.24
C LYS A 96 12.95 18.30 -12.82
N PHE A 97 13.07 17.13 -12.20
CA PHE A 97 12.30 15.95 -12.56
C PHE A 97 12.00 15.10 -11.34
N TYR A 98 10.94 14.30 -11.40
CA TYR A 98 10.68 13.31 -10.37
C TYR A 98 11.48 12.03 -10.63
N GLN A 99 12.08 11.48 -9.58
CA GLN A 99 12.80 10.21 -9.60
C GLN A 99 12.25 9.28 -8.53
N ALA A 100 12.14 8.00 -8.87
CA ALA A 100 11.71 6.96 -7.96
C ALA A 100 12.89 6.16 -7.42
N TRP A 101 12.76 5.74 -6.16
CA TRP A 101 13.77 5.01 -5.44
C TRP A 101 13.14 3.88 -4.63
N LEU A 102 13.82 2.74 -4.59
CA LEU A 102 13.61 1.72 -3.57
C LEU A 102 14.61 1.93 -2.45
N VAL A 103 14.14 1.90 -1.22
CA VAL A 103 14.95 2.14 -0.04
C VAL A 103 14.89 0.91 0.87
N LYS A 104 16.06 0.49 1.31
CA LYS A 104 16.27 -0.56 2.30
C LYS A 104 16.85 0.05 3.56
N GLY A 105 16.27 -0.29 4.72
CA GLY A 105 16.70 0.24 6.02
C GLY A 105 16.41 1.74 6.19
N LYS A 106 16.97 2.33 7.23
CA LYS A 106 16.85 3.78 7.51
C LYS A 106 18.18 4.48 7.24
N GLU A 107 18.11 5.76 6.89
CA GLU A 107 19.24 6.62 6.48
C GLU A 107 20.42 6.69 7.50
N SER A 108 20.22 6.22 8.73
CA SER A 108 21.22 6.19 9.80
C SER A 108 21.57 4.78 10.31
N GLU A 109 21.09 3.72 9.67
CA GLU A 109 21.30 2.32 10.07
C GLU A 109 22.29 1.61 9.12
N GLU A 110 23.10 0.68 9.64
CA GLU A 110 23.95 -0.17 8.80
C GLU A 110 23.08 -1.00 7.85
N GLY A 111 23.39 -0.97 6.56
CA GLY A 111 22.58 -1.60 5.52
C GLY A 111 21.55 -0.69 4.85
N TYR A 112 21.62 0.62 5.09
CA TYR A 112 20.91 1.62 4.28
C TYR A 112 21.35 1.54 2.82
N GLU A 113 20.38 1.36 1.93
CA GLU A 113 20.59 1.37 0.47
C GLU A 113 19.42 2.12 -0.18
N ALA A 114 19.73 3.07 -1.06
CA ALA A 114 18.76 3.76 -1.90
C ALA A 114 19.07 3.45 -3.36
N LEU A 115 18.23 2.64 -3.99
CA LEU A 115 18.37 2.22 -5.37
C LEU A 115 17.45 3.05 -6.27
N SER A 116 18.04 3.75 -7.25
CA SER A 116 17.25 4.47 -8.26
C SER A 116 16.53 3.49 -9.18
N LEU A 117 15.22 3.68 -9.34
CA LEU A 117 14.43 3.00 -10.35
C LEU A 117 14.33 3.80 -11.66
N GLY A 118 14.74 5.07 -11.64
CA GLY A 118 14.73 5.97 -12.78
C GLY A 118 13.70 7.10 -12.67
N LYS A 119 13.60 7.87 -13.75
CA LYS A 119 12.79 9.10 -13.83
C LYS A 119 11.34 8.77 -14.15
N LEU A 120 10.42 9.42 -13.45
CA LEU A 120 9.00 9.36 -13.81
C LEU A 120 8.78 10.15 -15.10
N VAL A 121 7.89 9.64 -15.95
CA VAL A 121 7.47 10.28 -17.20
C VAL A 121 6.01 10.69 -17.11
N ILE A 122 5.65 11.81 -17.73
CA ILE A 122 4.25 12.25 -17.79
C ILE A 122 3.50 11.36 -18.77
N ALA A 123 2.42 10.74 -18.30
CA ALA A 123 1.52 9.95 -19.12
C ALA A 123 0.10 9.98 -18.54
N LYS A 124 -0.90 10.04 -19.42
CA LYS A 124 -2.34 10.02 -19.06
C LYS A 124 -2.74 11.05 -17.97
N GLY A 125 -2.08 12.20 -17.95
CA GLY A 125 -2.40 13.27 -16.99
C GLY A 125 -1.82 13.10 -15.58
N GLY A 126 -0.93 12.11 -15.38
CA GLY A 126 -0.13 11.96 -14.18
C GLY A 126 1.30 11.52 -14.52
N TRP A 127 2.01 11.00 -13.53
CA TRP A 127 3.40 10.57 -13.63
C TRP A 127 3.50 9.06 -13.50
N ILE A 128 4.24 8.41 -14.39
CA ILE A 128 4.38 6.97 -14.45
C ILE A 128 5.85 6.58 -14.43
N LEU A 129 6.16 5.50 -13.75
CA LEU A 129 7.42 4.77 -13.90
C LEU A 129 7.10 3.29 -14.12
N GLU A 130 7.81 2.66 -15.05
CA GLU A 130 7.87 1.21 -15.20
C GLU A 130 9.34 0.79 -15.10
N PHE A 131 9.65 -0.05 -14.12
CA PHE A 131 10.98 -0.59 -13.88
C PHE A 131 10.97 -2.11 -14.06
N GLN A 132 12.03 -2.63 -14.68
CA GLN A 132 12.26 -4.06 -14.80
C GLN A 132 13.73 -4.38 -14.50
N GLY A 133 13.95 -5.40 -13.69
CA GLY A 133 15.28 -5.89 -13.33
C GLY A 133 15.31 -7.41 -13.21
N ASN A 134 16.52 -7.97 -13.13
CA ASN A 134 16.76 -9.41 -12.92
C ASN A 134 17.24 -9.73 -11.50
N LYS A 135 17.35 -8.72 -10.63
CA LYS A 135 17.68 -8.86 -9.22
C LYS A 135 16.39 -8.77 -8.41
N ASP A 136 16.24 -9.66 -7.43
CA ASP A 136 15.18 -9.52 -6.44
C ASP A 136 15.46 -8.29 -5.55
N LEU A 137 14.50 -7.37 -5.51
CA LEU A 137 14.53 -6.13 -4.73
C LEU A 137 13.40 -6.08 -3.70
N SER A 138 12.77 -7.23 -3.42
CA SER A 138 11.65 -7.34 -2.47
C SER A 138 12.05 -7.00 -1.02
N ASP A 139 13.36 -7.03 -0.72
CA ASP A 139 13.93 -6.62 0.57
C ASP A 139 13.99 -5.09 0.78
N HIS A 140 13.74 -4.30 -0.27
CA HIS A 140 13.58 -2.84 -0.17
C HIS A 140 12.13 -2.51 0.19
N SER A 141 11.86 -2.38 1.49
CA SER A 141 10.51 -2.21 2.02
C SER A 141 9.91 -0.82 1.78
N GLN A 142 10.73 0.18 1.46
CA GLN A 142 10.29 1.56 1.29
C GLN A 142 10.40 2.00 -0.17
N VAL A 143 9.41 2.78 -0.62
CA VAL A 143 9.45 3.51 -1.90
C VAL A 143 9.47 5.00 -1.62
N LEU A 144 10.34 5.70 -2.33
CA LEU A 144 10.50 7.15 -2.25
C LEU A 144 10.39 7.74 -3.65
N VAL A 145 9.62 8.82 -3.79
CA VAL A 145 9.67 9.70 -4.95
C VAL A 145 10.24 11.04 -4.51
N SER A 146 11.28 11.49 -5.20
CA SER A 146 11.95 12.76 -4.93
C SER A 146 11.93 13.68 -6.15
N LEU A 147 12.10 14.97 -5.91
CA LEU A 147 12.30 16.01 -6.92
C LEU A 147 13.80 16.29 -7.02
N GLU A 148 14.35 16.05 -8.19
CA GLU A 148 15.78 16.06 -8.47
C GLU A 148 16.14 17.16 -9.48
N GLU A 149 17.27 17.82 -9.27
CA GLU A 149 17.93 18.67 -10.28
C GLU A 149 18.99 17.89 -11.08
N LYS A 150 19.62 16.89 -10.45
CA LYS A 150 20.70 16.10 -11.06
C LYS A 150 20.38 14.62 -11.04
N SER A 151 20.89 13.92 -12.05
CA SER A 151 20.76 12.46 -12.13
C SER A 151 21.95 11.83 -11.41
N ASP A 152 21.88 11.74 -10.08
CA ASP A 152 22.89 11.07 -9.27
C ASP A 152 22.30 9.92 -8.43
N THR A 153 23.07 9.43 -7.45
CA THR A 153 22.74 8.25 -6.65
C THR A 153 22.13 8.59 -5.29
N THR A 154 21.80 9.85 -5.04
CA THR A 154 21.29 10.32 -3.75
C THR A 154 19.98 11.07 -3.95
N PRO A 155 18.90 10.70 -3.24
CA PRO A 155 17.66 11.47 -3.30
C PRO A 155 17.87 12.89 -2.76
N GLU A 156 17.48 13.91 -3.53
CA GLU A 156 17.56 15.32 -3.12
C GLU A 156 16.35 15.68 -2.24
N LYS A 157 15.24 16.13 -2.85
CA LYS A 157 14.05 16.57 -2.11
C LYS A 157 13.00 15.47 -2.10
N LYS A 158 12.77 14.83 -0.95
CA LYS A 158 11.73 13.82 -0.77
C LYS A 158 10.34 14.45 -0.92
N ILE A 159 9.50 13.87 -1.80
CA ILE A 159 8.15 14.37 -2.11
C ILE A 159 7.11 13.39 -1.62
N LEU A 160 7.21 12.13 -2.02
CA LEU A 160 6.29 11.07 -1.60
C LEU A 160 7.05 9.92 -0.96
N GLU A 161 6.50 9.37 0.12
CA GLU A 161 7.03 8.17 0.77
C GLU A 161 5.92 7.14 1.02
N GLY A 162 6.26 5.87 0.89
CA GLY A 162 5.36 4.73 1.14
C GLY A 162 6.16 3.48 1.50
N ASN A 163 5.48 2.49 2.08
CA ASN A 163 6.07 1.20 2.41
C ASN A 163 5.20 0.08 1.84
N PHE A 164 5.85 -0.98 1.40
CA PHE A 164 5.22 -2.26 1.03
C PHE A 164 4.85 -3.06 2.28
#